data_AF-A0A821DD05-F1
#
_entry.id   AF-A0A821DD05-F1
#
_cell.length_a   1.000
_cell.length_b   1.000
_cell.length_c   1.000
_cell.angle_alpha   90.00
_cell.angle_beta   90.00
_cell.angle_gamma   90.00
#
_symmetry.space_group_name_H-M   'P 1'
#
loop_
_entity.id
_entity.type
_entity.pdbx_description
1 polymer ?
#
loop_
_entity_poly.entity_id
_entity_poly.type
_entity_poly.pdbx_seq_one_letter_code
_entity_poly.pdbx_strand_id
1 'polypeptide(L)' 'MNLVIFALFSLLAASVVNSSTIVNSVYPWLILPSTPELPQPQTGKYASINNIQIWYNIYGPSCG' A
#
# COMPACT_ATOMS: atom_id res chain seq x y z
N MET A 1 -8.17 -54.91 19.89
CA MET A 1 -8.13 -53.74 20.80
C MET A 1 -7.06 -52.71 20.42
N ASN A 2 -5.87 -53.14 19.98
CA ASN A 2 -4.77 -52.22 19.63
C ASN A 2 -5.01 -51.31 18.41
N LEU A 3 -5.72 -51.80 17.37
CA LEU A 3 -5.93 -51.04 16.13
C LEU A 3 -6.79 -49.78 16.31
N VAL A 4 -7.78 -49.84 17.20
CA VAL A 4 -8.67 -48.70 17.53
C VAL A 4 -7.88 -47.62 18.29
N ILE A 5 -6.97 -48.03 19.17
CA ILE A 5 -6.12 -47.13 19.95
C ILE A 5 -5.14 -46.39 19.04
N PHE A 6 -4.51 -47.09 18.08
CA PHE A 6 -3.64 -46.46 17.09
C PHE A 6 -4.40 -45.44 16.21
N ALA A 7 -5.61 -45.77 15.76
CA ALA A 7 -6.44 -44.86 14.99
C ALA A 7 -6.83 -43.60 15.79
N LEU A 8 -7.13 -43.76 17.08
CA LEU A 8 -7.43 -42.63 17.97
C LEU A 8 -6.21 -41.73 18.17
N PHE A 9 -5.02 -42.30 18.33
CA PHE A 9 -3.77 -41.54 18.43
C PHE A 9 -3.46 -40.78 17.13
N SER A 10 -3.65 -41.39 15.97
CA SER A 10 -3.49 -40.73 14.68
C SER A 10 -4.48 -39.58 14.47
N LEU A 11 -5.73 -39.76 14.91
CA LEU A 11 -6.75 -38.71 14.83
C LEU A 11 -6.43 -37.53 15.75
N LEU A 12 -5.94 -37.81 16.96
CA LEU A 12 -5.54 -36.78 17.92
C LEU A 12 -4.32 -36.00 17.40
N ALA A 13 -3.32 -36.67 16.83
CA ALA A 13 -2.15 -36.04 16.24
C ALA A 13 -2.47 -35.15 15.01
N ALA A 14 -3.49 -35.51 14.22
CA ALA A 14 -3.94 -34.71 13.08
C ALA A 14 -4.63 -33.40 13.50
N SER A 15 -5.23 -33.34 14.70
CA SER A 15 -5.96 -32.16 15.18
C SER A 15 -5.08 -30.99 15.65
N VAL A 16 -3.77 -31.19 15.80
CA VAL A 16 -2.85 -30.20 16.38
C VAL A 16 -2.33 -29.20 15.33
N VAL A 17 -2.57 -29.44 14.04
CA VAL A 17 -2.11 -28.54 12.95
C VAL A 17 -3.19 -27.50 12.61
N ASN A 18 -3.72 -26.83 13.62
CA ASN A 18 -4.43 -25.57 13.40
C ASN A 18 -3.42 -24.43 13.54
N SER A 19 -2.62 -24.23 12.49
CA SER A 19 -1.80 -23.04 12.34
C SER A 19 -2.73 -21.83 12.28
N SER A 20 -2.91 -21.16 13.41
CA SER A 20 -3.53 -19.84 13.46
C SER A 20 -2.70 -18.91 12.59
N THR A 21 -3.18 -18.62 11.39
CA THR A 21 -2.66 -17.52 10.60
C THR A 21 -2.94 -16.26 11.40
N ILE A 22 -1.87 -15.61 11.89
CA ILE A 22 -2.00 -14.27 12.47
C ILE A 22 -2.38 -13.36 11.31
N VAL A 23 -3.68 -13.13 11.15
CA VAL A 23 -4.19 -12.11 10.25
C VAL A 23 -3.91 -10.79 10.93
N ASN A 24 -2.76 -10.18 10.62
CA ASN A 24 -2.49 -8.80 10.97
C ASN A 24 -3.53 -7.95 10.24
N SER A 25 -4.60 -7.58 10.95
CA SER A 25 -5.57 -6.60 10.47
C SER A 25 -4.83 -5.26 10.40
N VAL A 26 -4.20 -5.00 9.27
CA VAL A 26 -3.66 -3.68 8.97
C VAL A 26 -4.88 -2.82 8.70
N TYR A 27 -5.22 -1.98 9.67
CA TYR A 27 -6.35 -1.08 9.52
C TYR A 27 -6.15 -0.22 8.27
N PRO A 28 -7.14 -0.11 7.36
CA PRO A 28 -6.95 0.54 6.07
C PRO A 28 -6.61 2.03 6.21
N TRP A 29 -6.98 2.68 7.31
CA TRP A 29 -6.62 4.07 7.62
C TRP A 29 -5.17 4.26 8.09
N LEU A 30 -4.42 3.18 8.32
CA LEU A 30 -2.97 3.24 8.60
C LEU A 30 -2.12 3.17 7.31
N ILE A 31 -2.75 2.93 6.16
CA ILE A 31 -2.10 2.90 4.86
C ILE A 31 -2.52 4.15 4.11
N LEU A 32 -1.56 5.04 3.86
CA LEU A 32 -1.79 6.15 2.94
C LEU A 32 -1.79 5.62 1.51
N PRO A 33 -2.67 6.11 0.63
CA PRO A 33 -2.56 5.82 -0.79
C PRO A 33 -1.23 6.37 -1.30
N SER A 34 -0.74 5.80 -2.40
CA SER A 34 0.42 6.34 -3.09
C SER A 34 0.22 7.82 -3.40
N THR A 35 1.29 8.61 -3.23
CA THR A 35 1.27 10.03 -3.59
C THR A 35 0.87 10.17 -5.07
N PRO A 36 -0.18 10.95 -5.39
CA PRO A 36 -0.59 11.14 -6.78
C PRO A 36 0.52 11.86 -7.56
N GLU A 37 0.66 11.49 -8.83
CA GLU A 37 1.60 12.15 -9.73
C GLU A 37 1.02 13.46 -10.25
N LEU A 38 1.88 14.47 -10.37
CA LEU A 38 1.52 15.71 -11.05
C LEU A 38 1.36 15.42 -12.56
N PRO A 39 0.38 16.05 -13.23
CA PRO A 39 0.27 15.97 -14.67
C PRO A 39 1.50 16.58 -15.35
N GLN A 40 1.69 16.29 -16.63
CA GLN A 40 2.77 16.91 -17.40
C GLN A 40 2.56 18.43 -17.48
N PRO A 41 3.61 19.25 -17.26
CA PRO A 41 3.50 20.70 -17.37
C PRO A 41 3.21 21.11 -18.81
N GLN A 42 2.35 22.11 -19.00
CA GLN A 42 2.06 22.63 -20.34
C GLN A 42 3.25 23.44 -20.88
N THR A 43 3.86 24.26 -20.02
CA THR A 43 4.98 25.12 -20.40
C THR A 43 5.75 25.55 -19.14
N GLY A 44 7.07 25.72 -19.29
CA GLY A 44 7.91 26.38 -18.30
C GLY A 44 8.10 27.87 -18.62
N LYS A 45 8.17 28.72 -17.60
CA LYS A 45 8.41 30.16 -17.71
C LYS A 45 9.36 30.66 -16.63
N TYR A 46 9.83 31.89 -16.80
CA TYR A 46 10.59 32.62 -15.80
C TYR A 46 9.78 33.79 -15.24
N ALA A 47 9.82 33.99 -13.93
CA ALA A 47 9.30 35.17 -13.26
C ALA A 47 10.49 35.98 -12.70
N SER A 48 10.49 37.29 -12.97
CA SER A 48 11.47 38.20 -12.39
C SER A 48 10.95 38.72 -11.05
N ILE A 49 11.59 38.34 -9.95
CA ILE A 49 11.26 38.83 -8.59
C ILE A 49 12.54 39.40 -7.99
N ASN A 50 12.54 40.70 -7.64
CA ASN A 50 13.70 41.40 -7.08
C ASN A 50 15.00 41.18 -7.87
N ASN A 51 14.93 41.28 -9.20
CA ASN A 51 16.04 41.04 -10.13
C ASN A 51 16.59 39.61 -10.15
N ILE A 52 15.89 38.64 -9.56
CA ILE A 52 16.20 37.20 -9.64
C ILE A 52 15.21 36.53 -10.59
N GLN A 53 15.72 35.68 -11.48
CA GLN A 53 14.91 34.87 -12.38
C GLN A 53 14.52 33.55 -11.70
N ILE A 54 13.22 33.34 -11.50
CA ILE A 54 12.66 32.13 -10.91
C ILE A 54 11.99 31.31 -12.01
N TRP A 55 12.48 30.10 -12.22
CA TRP A 55 11.86 29.16 -13.15
C TRP A 55 10.63 28.50 -12.50
N TYR A 56 9.53 28.39 -13.26
CA TYR A 56 8.31 27.72 -12.82
C TYR A 56 7.60 27.00 -13.98
N ASN A 57 6.84 25.96 -13.63
CA ASN A 57 5.98 25.23 -14.56
C ASN A 57 4.52 25.67 -14.43
N ILE A 58 3.82 25.72 -15.56
CA ILE A 58 2.37 25.96 -15.62
C ILE A 58 1.65 24.62 -15.80
N TYR A 59 0.66 24.39 -14.94
CA TYR A 59 -0.22 23.21 -14.96
C TYR A 59 -1.67 23.65 -15.10
N GLY A 60 -2.50 22.81 -15.72
CA GLY A 60 -3.93 23.10 -15.93
C GLY A 60 -4.22 23.98 -17.15
N PRO A 61 -5.48 24.04 -17.61
CA PRO A 61 -5.85 24.81 -18.79
C PRO A 61 -5.60 26.31 -18.60
N SER A 62 -5.24 27.02 -19.68
CA SER A 62 -5.16 28.47 -19.67
C SER A 62 -6.55 29.06 -19.43
N CYS A 63 -6.73 29.79 -18.33
CA CYS A 63 -7.87 30.69 -18.18
C CYS A 63 -7.66 31.85 -19.16
N GLY A 64 -8.36 31.80 -20.30
CA GLY A 64 -8.44 32.91 -21.25
C GLY A 64 -9.20 34.10 -20.68
#